data_AF-A0A9E4EUH4-F1
#
_entry.id   AF-A0A9E4EUH4-F1
#
_cell.length_a   1.000
_cell.length_b   1.000
_cell.length_c   1.000
_cell.angle_alpha   90.00
_cell.angle_beta   90.00
_cell.angle_gamma   90.00
#
_symmetry.space_group_name_H-M   'P 1'
#
loop_
_entity.id
_entity.type
_entity.pdbx_description
1 polymer ?
#
loop_
_entity_poly.entity_id
_entity_poly.type
_entity_poly.pdbx_seq_one_letter_code
_entity_poly.pdbx_strand_id
1 'polypeptide(L)'
;MNTEDLREKLEALEERLRWQKRAIAGLLVVFLFSASPALTRASKWFDRILPSKLTSLSLQHVTDRGDVRFDDLSPTGAELPLPETGYGGLSKIASGQPLNAADTLRVGAVHIINASGALVATVGSSQSGSGLLEVRNSNGDRVSIVGVDSRGHGTMGVLNAAGRVTAAIGADRSEQANGVVDVKSAKGSAAALAFDDAGDGAIGVFNTDKRLVSGFGIDNNGHGALRIVNAAGGVVAAIGADQSDNANGWMDGCQEQIRTGRGLLRRHGRRRPGHRG
;
A
#
# COMPACT_ATOMS: atom_id res chain seq x y z
N MET A 1 -13.38 23.74 -35.37
CA MET A 1 -12.08 23.30 -34.81
C MET A 1 -11.14 23.11 -35.99
N ASN A 2 -10.01 23.82 -36.03
CA ASN A 2 -9.07 23.77 -37.15
C ASN A 2 -8.32 22.43 -37.14
N THR A 3 -7.92 21.93 -38.31
CA THR A 3 -7.15 20.68 -38.45
C THR A 3 -5.82 20.72 -37.71
N GLU A 4 -5.23 21.91 -37.55
CA GLU A 4 -4.01 22.11 -36.76
C GLU A 4 -4.22 21.87 -35.24
N ASP A 5 -5.33 22.34 -34.68
CA ASP A 5 -5.66 22.12 -33.25
C ASP A 5 -5.95 20.64 -32.95
N LEU A 6 -6.48 19.90 -33.93
CA LEU A 6 -6.66 18.45 -33.82
C LEU A 6 -5.33 17.70 -33.85
N ARG A 7 -4.37 18.16 -34.66
CA ARG A 7 -3.05 17.53 -34.79
C ARG A 7 -2.21 17.73 -33.52
N GLU A 8 -2.20 18.93 -32.97
CA GLU A 8 -1.50 19.23 -31.71
C GLU A 8 -2.05 18.38 -30.55
N LYS A 9 -3.38 18.27 -30.45
CA LYS A 9 -4.03 17.42 -29.43
C LYS A 9 -3.71 15.93 -29.61
N LEU A 10 -3.61 15.46 -30.85
CA LEU A 10 -3.24 14.08 -31.15
C LEU A 10 -1.79 13.78 -30.75
N GLU A 11 -0.85 14.67 -31.09
CA GLU A 11 0.57 14.53 -30.74
C GLU A 11 0.78 14.54 -29.21
N ALA A 12 0.07 15.41 -28.49
CA ALA A 12 0.09 15.43 -27.02
C ALA A 12 -0.49 14.14 -26.39
N LEU A 13 -1.52 13.56 -27.01
CA LEU A 13 -2.11 12.28 -26.59
C LEU A 13 -1.14 11.11 -26.82
N GLU A 14 -0.48 11.08 -27.98
CA GLU A 14 0.52 10.06 -28.31
C GLU A 14 1.74 10.14 -27.39
N GLU A 15 2.19 11.33 -27.04
CA GLU A 15 3.27 11.51 -26.07
C GLU A 15 2.89 11.01 -24.67
N ARG A 16 1.69 11.36 -24.19
CA ARG A 16 1.18 10.84 -22.91
C ARG A 16 1.08 9.31 -22.91
N LEU A 17 0.58 8.72 -24.00
CA LEU A 17 0.47 7.28 -24.15
C LEU A 17 1.85 6.60 -24.15
N ARG A 18 2.86 7.21 -24.80
CA ARG A 18 4.24 6.72 -24.77
C ARG A 18 4.83 6.72 -23.35
N TRP A 19 4.58 7.79 -22.58
CA TRP A 19 5.00 7.87 -21.18
C TRP A 19 4.32 6.83 -20.30
N GLN A 20 3.00 6.66 -20.43
CA GLN A 20 2.25 5.64 -19.69
C GLN A 20 2.74 4.22 -19.98
N LYS A 21 2.98 3.88 -21.25
CA LYS A 21 3.53 2.57 -21.64
C LYS A 21 4.90 2.31 -21.00
N ARG A 22 5.78 3.31 -20.96
CA ARG A 22 7.10 3.22 -20.31
C ARG A 22 6.98 3.03 -18.79
N ALA A 23 6.08 3.77 -18.14
CA ALA A 23 5.85 3.66 -16.70
C ALA A 23 5.30 2.27 -16.32
N ILE A 24 4.32 1.76 -17.07
CA ILE A 24 3.75 0.42 -16.85
C ILE A 24 4.80 -0.67 -17.06
N ALA A 25 5.63 -0.55 -18.11
CA ALA A 25 6.72 -1.50 -18.36
C ALA A 25 7.74 -1.49 -17.21
N GLY A 26 8.12 -0.31 -16.71
CA GLY A 26 9.01 -0.18 -15.55
C GLY A 26 8.43 -0.83 -14.29
N LEU A 27 7.13 -0.61 -14.03
CA LEU A 27 6.45 -1.19 -12.86
C LEU A 27 6.36 -2.73 -12.95
N LEU A 28 6.09 -3.27 -14.15
CA LEU A 28 6.09 -4.72 -14.40
C LEU A 28 7.46 -5.34 -14.18
N VAL A 29 8.54 -4.67 -14.59
CA VAL A 29 9.91 -5.13 -14.32
C VAL A 29 10.16 -5.18 -12.82
N VAL A 30 9.87 -4.10 -12.09
CA VAL A 30 10.05 -4.07 -10.62
C VAL A 30 9.24 -5.19 -9.94
N PHE A 31 7.99 -5.38 -10.35
CA PHE A 31 7.12 -6.42 -9.80
C PHE A 31 7.67 -7.82 -10.06
N LEU A 32 8.08 -8.13 -11.30
CA LEU A 32 8.68 -9.42 -11.66
C LEU A 32 9.97 -9.71 -10.88
N PHE A 33 10.78 -8.68 -10.60
CA PHE A 33 11.99 -8.82 -9.77
C PHE A 33 11.69 -9.01 -8.28
N SER A 34 10.62 -8.39 -7.75
CA SER A 34 10.21 -8.57 -6.36
C SER A 34 9.55 -9.93 -6.07
N ALA A 35 8.95 -10.56 -7.10
CA ALA A 35 8.13 -11.76 -6.93
C ALA A 35 8.88 -13.10 -7.05
N SER A 36 10.17 -13.11 -7.42
CA SER A 36 10.91 -14.37 -7.58
C SER A 36 12.40 -14.28 -7.22
N PRO A 37 12.86 -14.92 -6.12
CA PRO A 37 14.27 -15.03 -5.77
C PRO A 37 15.13 -15.77 -6.82
N ALA A 38 14.51 -16.49 -7.76
CA ALA A 38 15.21 -17.18 -8.84
C ALA A 38 15.76 -16.22 -9.92
N LEU A 39 15.17 -15.02 -10.08
CA LEU A 39 15.57 -14.04 -11.09
C LEU A 39 16.79 -13.19 -10.68
N THR A 40 17.20 -13.23 -9.42
CA THR A 40 18.39 -12.50 -8.93
C THR A 40 19.69 -12.99 -9.57
N ARG A 41 19.73 -14.22 -10.11
CA ARG A 41 20.88 -14.78 -10.83
C ARG A 41 20.95 -14.37 -12.30
N ALA A 42 19.88 -13.81 -12.88
CA ALA A 42 19.82 -13.38 -14.28
C ALA A 42 20.36 -11.94 -14.51
N SER A 43 20.71 -11.20 -13.45
CA SER A 43 21.19 -9.81 -13.51
C SER A 43 22.41 -9.62 -14.42
N LYS A 44 23.36 -10.57 -14.43
CA LYS A 44 24.58 -10.51 -15.26
C LYS A 44 24.33 -10.57 -16.77
N TRP A 45 23.21 -11.14 -17.21
CA TRP A 45 22.84 -11.17 -18.62
C TRP A 45 22.21 -9.83 -19.06
N PHE A 46 21.53 -9.14 -18.14
CA PHE A 46 20.87 -7.85 -18.40
C PHE A 46 21.84 -6.67 -18.49
N ASP A 47 22.97 -6.69 -17.76
CA ASP A 47 24.05 -5.69 -17.89
C ASP A 47 24.62 -5.61 -19.33
N ARG A 48 24.36 -6.64 -20.15
CA ARG A 48 24.82 -6.73 -21.54
C ARG A 48 23.82 -6.18 -22.57
N ILE A 49 22.55 -6.01 -22.20
CA ILE A 49 21.45 -5.64 -23.11
C ILE A 49 21.00 -4.20 -22.88
N LEU A 50 21.15 -3.67 -21.67
CA LEU A 50 20.83 -2.28 -21.39
C LEU A 50 21.98 -1.36 -21.82
N PRO A 51 21.72 -0.28 -22.58
CA PRO A 51 22.73 0.73 -22.86
C PRO A 51 23.28 1.28 -21.54
N SER A 52 24.60 1.44 -21.45
CA SER A 52 25.36 1.94 -20.28
C SER A 52 24.97 3.33 -19.77
N LYS A 53 23.94 3.95 -20.34
CA LYS A 53 23.38 5.24 -19.94
C LYS A 53 22.30 5.15 -18.84
N LEU A 54 21.91 3.95 -18.40
CA LEU A 54 20.89 3.77 -17.35
C LEU A 54 21.46 3.35 -15.98
N THR A 55 22.77 3.11 -15.86
CA THR A 55 23.41 2.62 -14.63
C THR A 55 24.13 3.68 -13.81
N SER A 56 24.02 4.96 -14.17
CA SER A 56 24.35 6.06 -13.28
C SER A 56 23.20 7.05 -13.23
N LEU A 57 22.53 7.11 -12.08
CA LEU A 57 21.77 8.28 -11.69
C LEU A 57 22.79 9.38 -11.38
N SER A 58 23.37 9.97 -12.42
CA SER A 58 24.19 11.16 -12.29
C SER A 58 23.23 12.29 -11.94
N LEU A 59 23.29 12.77 -10.68
CA LEU A 59 22.75 14.08 -10.31
C LEU A 59 23.55 15.15 -11.06
N GLN A 60 23.28 15.29 -12.36
CA GLN A 60 23.65 16.49 -13.07
C GLN A 60 22.69 17.59 -12.64
N HIS A 61 23.30 18.69 -12.23
CA HIS A 61 22.69 19.95 -11.87
C HIS A 61 21.75 20.41 -12.99
N VAL A 62 20.45 20.08 -12.87
CA VAL A 62 19.40 20.66 -13.71
C VAL A 62 19.07 22.01 -13.08
N THR A 63 19.72 23.06 -13.55
CA THR A 63 19.21 24.42 -13.41
C THR A 63 17.91 24.50 -14.20
N ASP A 64 16.78 24.44 -13.49
CA ASP A 64 15.75 25.48 -13.51
C ASP A 64 14.67 25.17 -12.45
N ARG A 65 14.94 25.68 -11.24
CA ARG A 65 13.99 25.99 -10.14
C ARG A 65 13.20 24.85 -9.48
N GLY A 66 13.93 23.94 -8.83
CA GLY A 66 13.45 23.27 -7.62
C GLY A 66 14.42 23.58 -6.47
N ASP A 67 14.08 24.53 -5.61
CA ASP A 67 14.88 24.83 -4.41
C ASP A 67 14.70 23.70 -3.39
N VAL A 68 15.78 22.99 -3.08
CA VAL A 68 15.83 22.13 -1.89
C VAL A 68 16.31 22.99 -0.73
N ARG A 69 15.39 23.41 0.14
CA ARG A 69 15.74 24.12 1.38
C ARG A 69 15.92 23.13 2.52
N PHE A 70 17.05 23.23 3.20
CA PHE A 70 17.30 22.54 4.46
C PHE A 70 17.09 23.55 5.59
N ASP A 71 16.00 23.40 6.35
CA ASP A 71 15.78 24.22 7.53
C ASP A 71 16.64 23.68 8.68
N ASP A 72 17.51 24.54 9.22
CA ASP A 72 18.37 24.23 10.36
C ASP A 72 17.53 24.26 11.65
N LEU A 73 17.07 23.08 12.09
CA LEU A 73 16.45 22.90 13.39
C LEU A 73 17.53 22.44 14.38
N SER A 74 18.23 23.40 14.98
CA SER A 74 19.16 23.14 16.08
C SER A 74 18.44 22.47 17.26
N PRO A 75 18.97 21.36 17.82
CA PRO A 75 18.38 20.72 18.98
C PRO A 75 18.74 21.49 20.25
N THR A 76 17.74 22.14 20.87
CA THR A 76 17.86 22.63 22.24
C THR A 76 17.90 21.45 23.22
N GLY A 77 19.07 21.19 23.79
CA GLY A 77 19.25 20.73 25.17
C GLY A 77 18.94 19.26 25.49
N ALA A 78 19.83 18.35 25.12
CA ALA A 78 20.22 17.17 25.91
C ALA A 78 21.43 16.50 25.25
N GLU A 79 22.61 16.63 25.87
CA GLU A 79 23.84 15.99 25.39
C GLU A 79 23.79 14.47 25.65
N LEU A 80 23.47 13.70 24.62
CA LEU A 80 23.90 12.31 24.51
C LEU A 80 25.27 12.30 23.81
N PRO A 81 26.20 11.39 24.17
CA PRO A 81 27.51 11.32 23.54
C PRO A 81 27.33 10.92 22.07
N LEU A 82 27.57 11.87 21.16
CA LEU A 82 27.49 11.65 19.73
C LEU A 82 28.81 11.08 19.21
N PRO A 83 28.79 10.10 18.29
CA PRO A 83 29.99 9.66 17.59
C PRO A 83 30.58 10.83 16.78
N GLU A 84 31.89 11.07 16.93
CA GLU A 84 32.65 12.22 16.41
C GLU A 84 32.69 12.37 14.86
N THR A 85 31.91 11.63 14.09
CA THR A 85 32.01 11.56 12.62
C THR A 85 30.79 12.09 11.85
N GLY A 86 29.94 12.92 12.49
CA GLY A 86 28.55 13.11 12.01
C GLY A 86 28.19 14.33 11.16
N TYR A 87 29.01 15.39 11.06
CA TYR A 87 28.56 16.69 10.51
C TYR A 87 29.23 17.14 9.19
N GLY A 88 30.05 16.28 8.57
CA GLY A 88 30.82 16.65 7.37
C GLY A 88 29.99 17.05 6.15
N GLY A 89 28.79 16.47 5.98
CA GLY A 89 27.93 16.73 4.82
C GLY A 89 27.40 18.16 4.74
N LEU A 90 26.87 18.70 5.84
CA LEU A 90 26.32 20.07 5.87
C LEU A 90 27.42 21.13 5.66
N SER A 91 28.60 20.90 6.23
CA SER A 91 29.76 21.80 6.05
C SER A 91 30.25 21.81 4.59
N LYS A 92 30.25 20.65 3.91
CA LYS A 92 30.57 20.56 2.47
C LYS A 92 29.56 21.33 1.62
N ILE A 93 28.26 21.16 1.88
CA ILE A 93 27.20 21.90 1.18
C ILE A 93 27.39 23.42 1.39
N ALA A 94 27.59 23.86 2.64
CA ALA A 94 27.78 25.27 2.97
C ALA A 94 29.03 25.88 2.31
N SER A 95 30.07 25.06 2.08
CA SER A 95 31.30 25.46 1.39
C SER A 95 31.26 25.23 -0.14
N GLY A 96 30.12 24.84 -0.70
CA GLY A 96 29.96 24.57 -2.14
C GLY A 96 30.73 23.35 -2.64
N GLN A 97 31.23 22.52 -1.74
CA GLN A 97 31.90 21.27 -2.09
C GLN A 97 30.87 20.21 -2.48
N PRO A 98 31.10 19.45 -3.57
CA PRO A 98 30.21 18.36 -3.93
C PRO A 98 30.22 17.29 -2.82
N LEU A 99 29.05 16.70 -2.58
CA LEU A 99 28.95 15.51 -1.76
C LEU A 99 29.49 14.30 -2.53
N ASN A 100 30.30 13.50 -1.87
CA ASN A 100 30.74 12.20 -2.36
C ASN A 100 29.71 11.13 -1.99
N ALA A 101 29.76 9.98 -2.66
CA ALA A 101 28.84 8.86 -2.38
C ALA A 101 28.90 8.34 -0.93
N ALA A 102 30.01 8.59 -0.22
CA ALA A 102 30.19 8.21 1.18
C ALA A 102 29.71 9.27 2.18
N ASP A 103 29.39 10.49 1.72
CA ASP A 103 28.97 11.56 2.63
C ASP A 103 27.55 11.28 3.14
N THR A 104 27.39 11.32 4.46
CA THR A 104 26.09 11.14 5.11
C THR A 104 25.53 12.50 5.51
N LEU A 105 24.27 12.76 5.17
CA LEU A 105 23.53 13.92 5.63
C LEU A 105 22.61 13.49 6.79
N ARG A 106 22.80 14.09 7.97
CA ARG A 106 21.92 13.91 9.13
C ARG A 106 21.00 15.11 9.25
N VAL A 107 19.72 14.91 8.97
CA VAL A 107 18.68 15.95 9.04
C VAL A 107 17.42 15.38 9.69
N GLY A 108 16.64 16.23 10.36
CA GLY A 108 15.36 15.82 10.95
C GLY A 108 14.27 15.58 9.90
N ALA A 109 14.28 16.38 8.83
CA ALA A 109 13.39 16.24 7.70
C ALA A 109 14.01 16.79 6.40
N VAL A 110 13.53 16.27 5.28
CA VAL A 110 13.76 16.77 3.92
C VAL A 110 12.41 17.14 3.33
N HIS A 111 12.29 18.39 2.89
CA HIS A 111 11.13 18.91 2.19
C HIS A 111 11.43 19.09 0.71
N ILE A 112 10.57 18.58 -0.15
CA ILE A 112 10.66 18.77 -1.60
C ILE A 112 9.56 19.75 -2.00
N ILE A 113 9.98 20.89 -2.55
CA ILE A 113 9.11 21.98 -2.96
C ILE A 113 9.17 22.09 -4.48
N ASN A 114 8.03 22.22 -5.13
CA ASN A 114 7.96 22.38 -6.58
C ASN A 114 8.29 23.84 -7.01
N ALA A 115 8.38 24.07 -8.32
CA ALA A 115 8.68 25.40 -8.88
C ALA A 115 7.68 26.50 -8.52
N SER A 116 6.45 26.14 -8.13
CA SER A 116 5.43 27.10 -7.66
C SER A 116 5.50 27.37 -6.16
N GLY A 117 6.48 26.80 -5.45
CA GLY A 117 6.62 26.95 -4.00
C GLY A 117 5.73 26.02 -3.17
N ALA A 118 5.03 25.06 -3.79
CA ALA A 118 4.19 24.12 -3.07
C ALA A 118 4.99 22.90 -2.59
N LEU A 119 4.75 22.49 -1.34
CA LEU A 119 5.32 21.28 -0.76
C LEU A 119 4.71 20.03 -1.43
N VAL A 120 5.55 19.23 -2.09
CA VAL A 120 5.13 18.02 -2.83
C VAL A 120 5.59 16.72 -2.16
N ALA A 121 6.61 16.77 -1.31
CA ALA A 121 6.96 15.62 -0.47
C ALA A 121 7.66 16.04 0.82
N THR A 122 7.54 15.20 1.85
CA THR A 122 8.28 15.30 3.09
C THR A 122 8.79 13.92 3.48
N VAL A 123 10.06 13.81 3.85
CA VAL A 123 10.65 12.62 4.46
C VAL A 123 11.31 13.05 5.75
N GLY A 124 11.02 12.40 6.87
CA GLY A 124 11.65 12.78 8.13
C GLY A 124 11.36 11.80 9.25
N SER A 125 11.92 12.12 10.41
CA SER A 125 11.70 11.38 11.64
C SER A 125 11.56 12.31 12.83
N SER A 126 10.74 11.93 13.80
CA SER A 126 10.65 12.62 15.08
C SER A 126 11.74 12.15 16.04
N GLN A 127 12.03 12.97 17.05
CA GLN A 127 12.89 12.57 18.18
C GLN A 127 12.35 11.36 18.94
N SER A 128 11.03 11.15 18.91
CA SER A 128 10.39 9.98 19.52
C SER A 128 10.52 8.70 18.68
N GLY A 129 11.27 8.71 17.58
CA GLY A 129 11.51 7.52 16.74
C GLY A 129 10.40 7.23 15.73
N SER A 130 9.42 8.12 15.55
CA SER A 130 8.44 7.99 14.48
C SER A 130 9.07 8.41 13.15
N GLY A 131 8.73 7.72 12.06
CA GLY A 131 9.17 8.05 10.70
C GLY A 131 7.98 8.43 9.83
N LEU A 132 8.19 9.36 8.89
CA LEU A 132 7.18 9.82 7.95
C LEU A 132 7.77 10.02 6.56
N LEU A 133 7.06 9.51 5.57
CA LEU A 133 7.16 9.86 4.17
C LEU A 133 5.75 10.26 3.69
N GLU A 134 5.62 11.48 3.24
CA GLU A 134 4.35 12.06 2.78
C GLU A 134 4.52 12.59 1.37
N VAL A 135 3.57 12.30 0.49
CA VAL A 135 3.54 12.82 -0.89
C VAL A 135 2.25 13.62 -1.09
N ARG A 136 2.39 14.78 -1.72
CA ARG A 136 1.32 15.73 -2.01
C ARG A 136 1.24 16.01 -3.50
N ASN A 137 0.06 16.41 -3.96
CA ASN A 137 -0.13 16.94 -5.31
C ASN A 137 0.39 18.39 -5.42
N SER A 138 0.29 18.99 -6.61
CA SER A 138 0.73 20.37 -6.87
C SER A 138 -0.02 21.44 -6.07
N ASN A 139 -1.20 21.11 -5.53
CA ASN A 139 -2.01 22.01 -4.71
C ASN A 139 -1.69 21.88 -3.22
N GLY A 140 -0.80 20.95 -2.84
CA GLY A 140 -0.44 20.66 -1.46
C GLY A 140 -1.36 19.65 -0.77
N ASP A 141 -2.31 19.03 -1.48
CA ASP A 141 -3.18 17.99 -0.94
C ASP A 141 -2.42 16.66 -0.84
N ARG A 142 -2.58 15.95 0.28
CA ARG A 142 -1.97 14.64 0.50
C ARG A 142 -2.55 13.60 -0.46
N VAL A 143 -1.65 12.85 -1.09
CA VAL A 143 -1.99 11.73 -2.00
C VAL A 143 -1.60 10.40 -1.37
N SER A 144 -0.47 10.36 -0.66
CA SER A 144 -0.04 9.17 0.08
C SER A 144 0.73 9.51 1.34
N ILE A 145 0.70 8.57 2.27
CA ILE A 145 1.47 8.59 3.51
C ILE A 145 2.07 7.22 3.74
N VAL A 146 3.32 7.18 4.19
CA VAL A 146 3.99 6.01 4.73
C VAL A 146 4.62 6.47 6.03
N GLY A 147 4.43 5.73 7.11
CA GLY A 147 5.00 6.10 8.38
C GLY A 147 5.10 4.94 9.33
N VAL A 148 5.84 5.18 10.40
CA VAL A 148 5.95 4.29 11.53
C VAL A 148 5.81 5.15 12.78
N ASP A 149 5.00 4.71 13.74
CA ASP A 149 4.92 5.40 15.02
C ASP A 149 6.11 5.04 15.93
N SER A 150 6.20 5.70 17.09
CA SER A 150 7.28 5.44 18.05
C SER A 150 7.27 4.05 18.68
N ARG A 151 6.20 3.26 18.43
CA ARG A 151 6.07 1.89 18.91
C ARG A 151 6.36 0.86 17.81
N GLY A 152 6.72 1.32 16.61
CA GLY A 152 7.03 0.43 15.49
C GLY A 152 5.82 0.05 14.64
N HIS A 153 4.63 0.59 14.89
CA HIS A 153 3.47 0.27 14.06
C HIS A 153 3.58 1.01 12.72
N GLY A 154 3.83 0.25 11.66
CA GLY A 154 3.89 0.76 10.29
C GLY A 154 2.50 1.06 9.74
N THR A 155 2.37 2.12 8.95
CA THR A 155 1.15 2.45 8.21
C THR A 155 1.50 3.04 6.86
N MET A 156 0.85 2.57 5.82
CA MET A 156 0.84 3.12 4.47
C MET A 156 -0.61 3.43 4.10
N GLY A 157 -0.87 4.59 3.52
CA GLY A 157 -2.21 5.01 3.10
C GLY A 157 -2.19 5.75 1.77
N VAL A 158 -3.20 5.50 0.95
CA VAL A 158 -3.53 6.28 -0.25
C VAL A 158 -4.78 7.10 0.04
N LEU A 159 -4.78 8.37 -0.34
CA LEU A 159 -5.83 9.32 -0.05
C LEU A 159 -6.52 9.79 -1.35
N ASN A 160 -7.81 10.08 -1.26
CA ASN A 160 -8.54 10.76 -2.34
C ASN A 160 -8.37 12.29 -2.26
N ALA A 161 -8.95 12.99 -3.24
CA ALA A 161 -8.90 14.46 -3.32
C ALA A 161 -9.51 15.20 -2.11
N ALA A 162 -10.30 14.54 -1.27
CA ALA A 162 -10.84 15.10 -0.03
C ALA A 162 -9.95 14.81 1.20
N GLY A 163 -8.74 14.27 1.00
CA GLY A 163 -7.83 13.87 2.07
C GLY A 163 -8.31 12.66 2.88
N ARG A 164 -9.20 11.83 2.33
CA ARG A 164 -9.69 10.62 3.01
C ARG A 164 -8.96 9.40 2.49
N VAL A 165 -8.53 8.54 3.40
CA VAL A 165 -7.87 7.27 3.06
C VAL A 165 -8.83 6.36 2.30
N THR A 166 -8.42 5.91 1.11
CA THR A 166 -9.15 4.95 0.27
C THR A 166 -8.55 3.55 0.29
N ALA A 167 -7.27 3.43 0.64
CA ALA A 167 -6.60 2.17 0.87
C ALA A 167 -5.54 2.36 1.96
N ALA A 168 -5.41 1.40 2.86
CA ALA A 168 -4.37 1.37 3.86
C ALA A 168 -3.79 -0.04 4.02
N ILE A 169 -2.50 -0.08 4.33
CA ILE A 169 -1.78 -1.28 4.75
C ILE A 169 -1.06 -0.89 6.04
N GLY A 170 -1.12 -1.69 7.08
CA GLY A 170 -0.39 -1.38 8.30
C GLY A 170 -0.39 -2.53 9.29
N ALA A 171 0.26 -2.27 10.42
CA ALA A 171 0.07 -3.05 11.63
C ALA A 171 -1.05 -2.40 12.46
N ASP A 172 -1.86 -3.22 13.12
CA ASP A 172 -2.72 -2.72 14.18
C ASP A 172 -1.88 -2.21 15.36
N ARG A 173 -2.55 -1.58 16.32
CA ARG A 173 -1.90 -1.04 17.53
C ARG A 173 -1.81 -2.05 18.67
N SER A 174 -2.00 -3.34 18.38
CA SER A 174 -1.82 -4.38 19.37
C SER A 174 -0.32 -4.58 19.62
N GLU A 175 0.04 -5.17 20.75
CA GLU A 175 1.45 -5.52 21.03
C GLU A 175 1.98 -6.56 20.02
N GLN A 176 1.07 -7.28 19.37
CA GLN A 176 1.31 -8.30 18.36
C GLN A 176 1.53 -7.72 16.96
N ALA A 177 1.18 -6.44 16.75
CA ALA A 177 1.33 -5.71 15.48
C ALA A 177 0.70 -6.44 14.27
N ASN A 178 -0.51 -6.94 14.45
CA ASN A 178 -1.25 -7.75 13.47
C ASN A 178 -1.38 -7.01 12.14
N GLY A 179 -1.13 -7.71 11.03
CA GLY A 179 -1.15 -7.12 9.70
C GLY A 179 -2.59 -6.84 9.25
N VAL A 180 -2.84 -5.62 8.76
CA VAL A 180 -4.14 -5.18 8.25
C VAL A 180 -3.99 -4.55 6.87
N VAL A 181 -4.85 -4.95 5.94
CA VAL A 181 -5.09 -4.27 4.66
C VAL A 181 -6.54 -3.85 4.62
N ASP A 182 -6.83 -2.56 4.43
CA ASP A 182 -8.18 -2.01 4.41
C ASP A 182 -8.40 -1.21 3.12
N VAL A 183 -9.44 -1.54 2.38
CA VAL A 183 -9.93 -0.77 1.23
C VAL A 183 -11.16 -0.01 1.69
N LYS A 184 -11.10 1.31 1.63
CA LYS A 184 -12.13 2.22 2.14
C LYS A 184 -12.87 2.93 1.01
N SER A 185 -14.19 3.00 1.16
CA SER A 185 -15.04 3.93 0.43
C SER A 185 -15.19 5.25 1.19
N ALA A 186 -15.82 6.24 0.58
CA ALA A 186 -16.17 7.50 1.24
C ALA A 186 -17.05 7.33 2.51
N LYS A 187 -17.69 6.17 2.68
CA LYS A 187 -18.60 5.84 3.81
C LYS A 187 -17.98 4.89 4.86
N GLY A 188 -16.80 4.34 4.60
CA GLY A 188 -16.13 3.37 5.50
C GLY A 188 -15.46 2.23 4.74
N SER A 189 -14.91 1.25 5.47
CA SER A 189 -14.27 0.06 4.91
C SER A 189 -15.23 -0.70 4.01
N ALA A 190 -14.78 -1.00 2.79
CA ALA A 190 -15.48 -1.80 1.80
C ALA A 190 -14.95 -3.25 1.82
N ALA A 191 -13.66 -3.42 2.07
CA ALA A 191 -13.06 -4.72 2.30
C ALA A 191 -11.88 -4.60 3.28
N ALA A 192 -11.69 -5.61 4.11
CA ALA A 192 -10.53 -5.70 4.99
C ALA A 192 -9.94 -7.11 4.92
N LEU A 193 -8.63 -7.20 5.03
CA LEU A 193 -7.87 -8.41 5.27
C LEU A 193 -7.08 -8.20 6.56
N ALA A 194 -7.17 -9.15 7.47
CA ALA A 194 -6.44 -9.12 8.73
C ALA A 194 -5.80 -10.48 9.00
N PHE A 195 -4.63 -10.46 9.62
CA PHE A 195 -3.97 -11.63 10.16
C PHE A 195 -3.48 -11.32 11.55
N ASP A 196 -3.69 -12.23 12.49
CA ASP A 196 -3.09 -12.12 13.82
C ASP A 196 -1.86 -13.01 14.01
N ASP A 197 -1.21 -12.85 15.17
CA ASP A 197 -0.03 -13.62 15.55
C ASP A 197 -0.32 -15.07 15.93
N ALA A 198 -1.59 -15.39 16.24
CA ALA A 198 -2.04 -16.76 16.44
C ALA A 198 -2.12 -17.54 15.13
N GLY A 199 -2.10 -16.85 13.99
CA GLY A 199 -2.25 -17.44 12.66
C GLY A 199 -3.69 -17.42 12.15
N ASP A 200 -4.60 -16.74 12.86
CA ASP A 200 -5.94 -16.46 12.35
C ASP A 200 -5.81 -15.47 11.18
N GLY A 201 -6.55 -15.72 10.11
CA GLY A 201 -6.62 -14.84 8.96
C GLY A 201 -8.07 -14.64 8.55
N ALA A 202 -8.47 -13.41 8.26
CA ALA A 202 -9.82 -13.10 7.84
C ALA A 202 -9.85 -12.05 6.73
N ILE A 203 -10.65 -12.31 5.70
CA ILE A 203 -11.06 -11.35 4.68
C ILE A 203 -12.55 -11.09 4.87
N GLY A 204 -12.92 -9.82 4.98
CA GLY A 204 -14.30 -9.37 5.07
C GLY A 204 -14.63 -8.35 3.98
N VAL A 205 -15.82 -8.46 3.40
CA VAL A 205 -16.43 -7.45 2.53
C VAL A 205 -17.60 -6.85 3.28
N PHE A 206 -17.68 -5.52 3.30
CA PHE A 206 -18.64 -4.76 4.08
C PHE A 206 -19.52 -3.89 3.19
N ASN A 207 -20.75 -3.66 3.63
CA ASN A 207 -21.62 -2.67 3.01
C ASN A 207 -21.35 -1.25 3.52
N THR A 208 -22.11 -0.27 3.03
CA THR A 208 -21.97 1.14 3.43
C THR A 208 -22.30 1.42 4.90
N ASP A 209 -23.00 0.50 5.56
CA ASP A 209 -23.35 0.59 6.98
C ASP A 209 -22.30 -0.13 7.85
N LYS A 210 -21.16 -0.51 7.26
CA LYS A 210 -20.05 -1.25 7.90
C LYS A 210 -20.47 -2.62 8.42
N ARG A 211 -21.53 -3.20 7.87
CA ARG A 211 -21.95 -4.57 8.18
C ARG A 211 -21.28 -5.53 7.20
N LEU A 212 -20.79 -6.66 7.71
CA LEU A 212 -20.28 -7.75 6.90
C LEU A 212 -21.35 -8.17 5.88
N VAL A 213 -20.95 -8.46 4.66
CA VAL A 213 -21.79 -9.00 3.57
C VAL A 213 -21.30 -10.39 3.20
N SER A 214 -19.98 -10.53 3.10
CA SER A 214 -19.32 -11.83 2.97
C SER A 214 -18.00 -11.78 3.70
N GLY A 215 -17.56 -12.94 4.19
CA GLY A 215 -16.22 -13.07 4.74
C GLY A 215 -15.72 -14.48 4.58
N PHE A 216 -14.42 -14.63 4.58
CA PHE A 216 -13.79 -15.92 4.71
C PHE A 216 -12.56 -15.79 5.59
N GLY A 217 -12.24 -16.86 6.29
CA GLY A 217 -11.10 -16.87 7.19
C GLY A 217 -10.69 -18.27 7.56
N ILE A 218 -9.55 -18.35 8.22
CA ILE A 218 -8.98 -19.56 8.78
C ILE A 218 -8.60 -19.21 10.22
N ASP A 219 -8.89 -20.09 11.16
CA ASP A 219 -8.37 -19.96 12.52
C ASP A 219 -7.02 -20.68 12.69
N ASN A 220 -6.39 -20.50 13.84
CA ASN A 220 -5.12 -21.10 14.22
C ASN A 220 -5.17 -22.63 14.36
N ASN A 221 -6.38 -23.19 14.37
CA ASN A 221 -6.64 -24.62 14.25
C ASN A 221 -6.99 -24.98 12.80
N GLY A 222 -6.57 -24.20 11.80
CA GLY A 222 -6.77 -24.55 10.39
C GLY A 222 -8.23 -24.66 9.95
N HIS A 223 -9.20 -24.24 10.77
CA HIS A 223 -10.61 -24.29 10.41
C HIS A 223 -10.92 -23.17 9.44
N GLY A 224 -11.14 -23.52 8.17
CA GLY A 224 -11.57 -22.58 7.15
C GLY A 224 -13.07 -22.34 7.19
N ALA A 225 -13.51 -21.10 7.06
CA ALA A 225 -14.91 -20.75 6.89
C ALA A 225 -15.10 -19.69 5.82
N LEU A 226 -16.12 -19.85 4.99
CA LEU A 226 -16.67 -18.83 4.10
C LEU A 226 -18.13 -18.59 4.51
N ARG A 227 -18.52 -17.33 4.65
CA ARG A 227 -19.87 -16.93 5.07
C ARG A 227 -20.39 -15.82 4.16
N ILE A 228 -21.67 -15.92 3.80
CA ILE A 228 -22.46 -14.86 3.18
C ILE A 228 -23.58 -14.52 4.14
N VAL A 229 -23.77 -13.24 4.43
CA VAL A 229 -24.77 -12.75 5.37
C VAL A 229 -25.71 -11.75 4.69
N ASN A 230 -26.95 -11.69 5.18
CA ASN A 230 -27.92 -10.70 4.73
C ASN A 230 -27.73 -9.36 5.46
N ALA A 231 -28.51 -8.34 5.07
CA ALA A 231 -28.42 -7.00 5.65
C ALA A 231 -28.72 -6.92 7.16
N ALA A 232 -29.41 -7.93 7.72
CA ALA A 232 -29.68 -8.05 9.15
C ALA A 232 -28.59 -8.83 9.91
N GLY A 233 -27.53 -9.28 9.22
CA GLY A 233 -26.44 -10.07 9.79
C GLY A 233 -26.73 -11.58 9.88
N GLY A 234 -27.87 -12.04 9.37
CA GLY A 234 -28.21 -13.46 9.33
C GLY A 234 -27.41 -14.19 8.25
N VAL A 235 -26.86 -15.36 8.57
CA VAL A 235 -26.14 -16.21 7.61
C VAL A 235 -27.11 -16.72 6.55
N VAL A 236 -26.80 -16.44 5.30
CA VAL A 236 -27.53 -16.94 4.12
C VAL A 236 -26.92 -18.24 3.63
N ALA A 237 -25.59 -18.29 3.60
CA ALA A 237 -24.82 -19.48 3.22
C ALA A 237 -23.49 -19.49 3.98
N ALA A 238 -23.05 -20.68 4.39
CA ALA A 238 -21.74 -20.90 4.95
C ALA A 238 -21.15 -22.21 4.43
N ILE A 239 -19.85 -22.20 4.19
CA ILE A 239 -19.05 -23.39 3.89
C ILE A 239 -17.91 -23.39 4.90
N GLY A 240 -17.72 -24.49 5.60
CA GLY A 240 -16.62 -24.66 6.56
C GLY A 240 -15.85 -25.95 6.31
N ALA A 241 -14.58 -25.95 6.67
CA ALA A 241 -13.73 -27.13 6.75
C ALA A 241 -13.18 -27.26 8.17
N ASP A 242 -13.20 -28.47 8.72
CA ASP A 242 -12.56 -28.77 10.01
C ASP A 242 -11.13 -29.30 9.83
N GLN A 243 -10.36 -29.35 10.92
CA GLN A 243 -8.93 -29.66 10.91
C GLN A 243 -8.65 -31.17 10.76
N SER A 244 -9.62 -31.97 10.32
CA SER A 244 -9.35 -33.37 10.04
C SER A 244 -8.84 -33.50 8.62
N ASP A 245 -7.89 -34.41 8.37
CA ASP A 245 -7.49 -34.87 7.02
C ASP A 245 -8.68 -35.44 6.19
N ASN A 246 -9.91 -35.28 6.68
CA ASN A 246 -11.15 -35.51 5.96
C ASN A 246 -11.65 -34.15 5.47
N ALA A 247 -11.74 -33.99 4.15
CA ALA A 247 -12.41 -32.87 3.49
C ALA A 247 -13.94 -32.86 3.71
N ASN A 248 -14.38 -33.02 4.96
CA ASN A 248 -15.77 -32.99 5.38
C ASN A 248 -16.22 -31.54 5.44
N GLY A 249 -16.40 -30.95 4.26
CA GLY A 249 -16.99 -29.63 4.15
C GLY A 249 -18.41 -29.64 4.71
N TRP A 250 -18.70 -28.75 5.66
CA TRP A 250 -20.07 -28.51 6.11
C TRP A 250 -20.63 -27.36 5.27
N MET A 251 -21.71 -27.64 4.53
CA MET A 251 -22.51 -26.59 3.89
C MET A 251 -23.78 -26.39 4.69
N ASP A 252 -23.89 -25.25 5.37
CA ASP A 252 -25.13 -24.85 6.03
C ASP A 252 -25.71 -23.62 5.31
N GLY A 253 -26.94 -23.74 4.86
CA GLY A 253 -27.62 -22.69 4.09
C GLY A 253 -27.68 -22.95 2.59
N CYS A 254 -28.79 -23.56 2.16
CA CYS A 254 -29.85 -22.83 1.48
C CYS A 254 -31.11 -23.72 1.44
N GLN A 255 -32.27 -23.19 1.86
CA GLN A 255 -33.50 -23.63 1.21
C GLN A 255 -33.37 -23.16 -0.24
N GLU A 256 -33.14 -24.09 -1.15
CA GLU A 256 -33.19 -23.84 -2.59
C GLU A 256 -34.61 -23.37 -2.93
N GLN A 257 -34.79 -22.05 -3.02
CA GLN A 257 -35.98 -21.40 -3.57
C GLN A 257 -35.63 -20.91 -4.97
N ILE A 258 -35.70 -21.82 -5.95
CA ILE A 258 -35.62 -21.42 -7.36
C ILE A 258 -36.94 -20.73 -7.70
N ARG A 259 -36.92 -19.41 -7.78
CA ARG A 259 -38.05 -18.63 -8.31
C ARG A 259 -37.99 -18.71 -9.84
N THR A 260 -38.58 -19.77 -10.38
CA THR A 260 -38.83 -19.83 -11.82
C THR A 260 -39.94 -18.82 -12.16
N GLY A 261 -39.96 -18.27 -13.38
CA GLY A 261 -41.01 -17.35 -13.84
C GLY A 261 -42.44 -17.91 -13.82
N ARG A 262 -42.67 -19.12 -13.28
CA ARG A 262 -43.96 -19.81 -13.17
C ARG A 262 -44.34 -20.23 -11.75
N GLY A 263 -43.59 -19.85 -10.72
CA GLY A 263 -43.94 -20.17 -9.33
C GLY A 263 -42.76 -20.50 -8.43
N LEU A 264 -43.04 -20.56 -7.13
CA LEU A 264 -42.06 -20.70 -6.07
C LEU A 264 -41.90 -22.18 -5.71
N LEU A 265 -40.86 -22.83 -6.23
CA LEU A 265 -40.50 -24.19 -5.85
C LEU A 265 -39.66 -24.14 -4.56
N ARG A 266 -40.22 -24.66 -3.46
CA ARG A 266 -39.49 -24.92 -2.21
C ARG A 266 -38.98 -26.35 -2.21
N ARG A 267 -37.66 -26.55 -2.26
CA ARG A 267 -37.06 -27.86 -2.02
C ARG A 267 -36.50 -27.90 -0.61
N HIS A 268 -37.12 -28.70 0.26
CA HIS A 268 -36.57 -28.97 1.59
C HIS A 268 -35.39 -29.94 1.46
N GLY A 269 -34.17 -29.44 1.69
CA GLY A 269 -33.00 -30.30 1.86
C GLY A 269 -33.22 -31.25 3.03
N ARG A 270 -33.25 -32.57 2.78
CA ARG A 270 -33.26 -33.58 3.83
C ARG A 270 -31.95 -33.47 4.62
N ARG A 271 -32.03 -33.06 5.90
CA ARG A 271 -30.92 -33.23 6.84
C ARG A 271 -30.57 -34.73 6.89
N ARG A 272 -29.31 -35.08 6.62
CA ARG A 272 -28.81 -36.44 6.88
C ARG A 272 -28.91 -36.68 8.40
N PRO A 273 -29.44 -37.83 8.86
CA PRO A 273 -29.37 -38.20 10.27
C PRO A 273 -27.90 -38.31 10.66
N GLY A 274 -27.50 -37.61 11.71
CA GLY A 274 -26.12 -37.66 12.22
C GLY A 274 -25.74 -39.09 12.59
N HIS A 275 -24.60 -39.55 12.09
CA HIS A 275 -23.92 -40.71 12.65
C HIS A 275 -23.42 -40.32 14.04
N ARG A 276 -24.02 -40.91 15.08
CA ARG A 276 -23.37 -41.02 16.38
C ARG A 276 -22.32 -42.12 16.26
N GLY A 277 -21.05 -41.73 16.28
CA GLY A 277 -19.91 -42.59 16.60
C GLY A 277 -19.37 -42.16 17.95
#